data_AF-A0A1X1VNY5-F1
#
_entry.id   AF-A0A1X1VNY5-F1
#
_cell.length_a   1.000
_cell.length_b   1.000
_cell.length_c   1.000
_cell.angle_alpha   90.00
_cell.angle_beta   90.00
_cell.angle_gamma   90.00
#
_symmetry.space_group_name_H-M   'P 1'
#
loop_
_entity.id
_entity.type
_entity.pdbx_description
1 polymer ?
#
loop_
_entity_poly.entity_id
_entity_poly.type
_entity_poly.pdbx_seq_one_letter_code
_entity_poly.pdbx_strand_id
1 'polypeptide(L)' 'MAQSRSTHKGDRAQIMARPDRIVYDIVKQEAAARGIPMGQYVADVLAAHVGHPELVRELNKKMEVLPLAM' A
#
# COMPACT_ATOMS: atom_id res chain seq x y z
N MET A 1 -12.17 -3.12 26.91
CA MET A 1 -12.75 -4.01 25.88
C MET A 1 -11.69 -4.25 24.82
N ALA A 2 -11.29 -5.49 24.58
CA ALA A 2 -10.26 -5.81 23.58
C ALA A 2 -10.86 -5.66 22.18
N GLN A 3 -10.42 -4.66 21.43
CA GLN A 3 -10.87 -4.44 20.06
C GLN A 3 -10.34 -5.58 19.19
N SER A 4 -11.25 -6.47 18.78
CA SER A 4 -10.96 -7.50 17.78
C SER A 4 -10.42 -6.80 16.53
N ARG A 5 -9.14 -7.04 16.20
CA ARG A 5 -8.54 -6.57 14.95
C ARG A 5 -9.19 -7.36 13.82
N SER A 6 -10.21 -6.78 13.18
CA SER A 6 -10.73 -7.32 11.92
C SER A 6 -9.61 -7.29 10.89
N THR A 7 -9.23 -8.46 10.39
CA THR A 7 -8.24 -8.63 9.31
C THR A 7 -8.83 -8.31 7.93
N HIS A 8 -10.14 -8.06 7.87
CA HIS A 8 -10.85 -7.73 6.64
C HIS A 8 -10.48 -6.32 6.18
N LYS A 9 -9.86 -6.21 5.00
CA LYS A 9 -9.34 -4.94 4.45
C LYS A 9 -10.41 -4.08 3.74
N GLY A 10 -11.68 -4.41 3.93
CA GLY A 10 -12.85 -3.84 3.22
C GLY A 10 -13.17 -4.61 1.95
N ASP A 11 -14.11 -4.07 1.17
CA ASP A 11 -14.54 -4.63 -0.11
C ASP A 11 -13.38 -4.57 -1.13
N ARG A 12 -12.68 -5.70 -1.30
CA ARG A 12 -11.48 -5.83 -2.12
C ARG A 12 -11.45 -7.22 -2.75
N ALA A 13 -11.24 -7.26 -4.06
CA ALA A 13 -10.95 -8.49 -4.78
C ALA A 13 -9.45 -8.84 -4.72
N GLN A 14 -9.12 -10.12 -4.79
CA GLN A 14 -7.74 -10.59 -4.88
C GLN A 14 -7.32 -10.75 -6.35
N ILE A 15 -6.16 -10.21 -6.69
CA ILE A 15 -5.49 -10.45 -7.97
C ILE A 15 -4.26 -11.31 -7.72
N MET A 16 -4.17 -12.45 -8.39
CA MET A 16 -2.98 -13.29 -8.42
C MET A 16 -2.16 -12.97 -9.66
N ALA A 17 -0.94 -12.46 -9.48
CA ALA A 17 -0.01 -12.17 -10.57
C ALA A 17 1.29 -12.96 -10.39
N ARG A 18 1.93 -13.29 -11.52
CA ARG A 18 3.26 -13.93 -11.57
C ARG A 18 4.22 -13.02 -12.34
N PRO A 19 4.60 -11.86 -11.78
CA PRO A 19 5.56 -10.98 -12.43
C PRO A 19 6.93 -11.67 -12.56
N ASP A 20 7.74 -11.21 -13.50
CA ASP A 20 9.15 -11.61 -13.59
C ASP A 20 9.87 -11.36 -12.26
N ARG A 21 10.91 -12.16 -11.96
CA ARG A 21 11.64 -12.07 -10.69
C ARG A 21 12.22 -10.67 -10.46
N ILE A 22 12.75 -10.04 -11.50
CA ILE A 22 13.33 -8.69 -11.41
C ILE A 22 12.26 -7.69 -10.97
N VAL A 23 11.06 -7.78 -11.54
CA VAL A 23 9.92 -6.91 -11.20
C VAL A 23 9.48 -7.14 -9.76
N TYR A 24 9.40 -8.40 -9.32
CA TYR A 24 9.06 -8.72 -7.93
C TYR A 24 10.04 -8.10 -6.94
N ASP A 25 11.35 -8.23 -7.19
CA ASP A 25 12.39 -7.73 -6.29
C ASP A 25 12.37 -6.20 -6.21
N ILE A 26 12.13 -5.50 -7.33
CA ILE A 26 11.94 -4.04 -7.34
C ILE A 26 10.72 -3.64 -6.50
N VAL A 27 9.56 -4.29 -6.72
CA VAL A 27 8.33 -4.01 -5.97
C VAL A 27 8.52 -4.24 -4.48
N LYS A 28 9.22 -5.30 -4.10
CA LYS A 28 9.54 -5.60 -2.70
C LYS A 28 10.42 -4.51 -2.08
N GLN A 29 11.45 -4.05 -2.80
CA GLN A 29 12.35 -2.99 -2.33
C GLN A 29 11.61 -1.65 -2.16
N GLU A 30 10.81 -1.24 -3.14
CA GLU A 30 10.02 -0.01 -3.09
C GLU A 30 9.02 0.00 -1.92
N ALA A 31 8.30 -1.11 -1.74
CA ALA A 31 7.38 -1.26 -0.62
C ALA A 31 8.11 -1.14 0.73
N ALA A 32 9.27 -1.80 0.87
CA ALA A 32 10.09 -1.75 2.08
C ALA A 32 10.65 -0.35 2.35
N ALA A 33 11.16 0.34 1.32
CA ALA A 33 11.70 1.70 1.44
C ALA A 33 10.65 2.71 1.92
N ARG A 34 9.38 2.47 1.61
CA ARG A 34 8.24 3.29 2.04
C ARG A 34 7.59 2.82 3.35
N GLY A 35 8.02 1.68 3.89
CA GLY A 35 7.39 1.06 5.06
C GLY A 35 5.96 0.55 4.83
N ILE A 36 5.57 0.33 3.56
CA ILE A 36 4.22 -0.09 3.16
C ILE A 36 4.21 -1.62 2.98
N PRO A 37 3.20 -2.36 3.47
CA PRO A 37 3.04 -3.77 3.14
C PRO A 37 2.96 -3.96 1.62
N MET A 38 3.77 -4.85 1.05
CA MET A 38 3.89 -5.02 -0.41
C MET A 38 2.55 -5.19 -1.14
N GLY A 39 1.59 -5.94 -0.58
CA GLY A 39 0.26 -6.07 -1.16
C GLY A 39 -0.56 -4.77 -1.17
N GLN A 40 -0.35 -3.89 -0.18
CA GLN A 40 -0.97 -2.57 -0.17
C GLN A 40 -0.29 -1.64 -1.18
N TYR A 41 1.03 -1.69 -1.30
CA TYR A 41 1.78 -0.94 -2.32
C TYR A 41 1.28 -1.28 -3.73
N VAL A 42 1.17 -2.56 -4.07
CA VAL A 42 0.67 -2.99 -5.38
C VAL A 42 -0.79 -2.57 -5.59
N ALA A 43 -1.64 -2.66 -4.57
CA ALA A 43 -3.03 -2.21 -4.66
C ALA A 43 -3.13 -0.71 -4.95
N ASP A 44 -2.32 0.10 -4.29
CA ASP A 44 -2.29 1.56 -4.49
C ASP A 44 -1.73 1.92 -5.88
N VAL A 45 -0.67 1.23 -6.33
CA VAL A 45 -0.13 1.42 -7.69
C VAL A 45 -1.19 1.07 -8.73
N LEU A 46 -1.94 -0.03 -8.55
CA LEU A 46 -3.03 -0.41 -9.44
C LEU A 46 -4.14 0.64 -9.45
N ALA A 47 -4.59 1.09 -8.28
CA ALA A 47 -5.61 2.12 -8.16
C ALA A 47 -5.20 3.41 -8.90
N ALA A 48 -3.97 3.89 -8.69
CA ALA A 48 -3.45 5.05 -9.40
C ALA A 48 -3.34 4.80 -10.92
N HIS A 49 -2.86 3.62 -11.32
CA HIS A 49 -2.68 3.26 -12.72
C HIS A 49 -4.01 3.22 -13.50
N VAL A 50 -5.09 2.73 -12.88
CA VAL A 50 -6.42 2.69 -13.51
C VAL A 50 -7.22 3.99 -13.36
N GLY A 51 -6.62 5.06 -12.84
CA GLY A 51 -7.26 6.38 -12.76
C GLY A 51 -8.14 6.59 -11.52
N HIS A 52 -7.94 5.80 -10.46
CA HIS A 52 -8.66 5.89 -9.18
C HIS A 52 -7.74 6.31 -8.01
N PRO A 53 -7.13 7.51 -8.03
CA PRO A 53 -6.22 7.98 -6.99
C PRO A 53 -6.88 8.14 -5.62
N GLU A 54 -8.21 8.29 -5.56
CA GLU A 54 -9.00 8.36 -4.33
C GLU A 54 -9.00 7.03 -3.54
N LEU A 55 -8.68 5.92 -4.20
CA LEU A 55 -8.61 4.60 -3.55
C LEU A 55 -7.21 4.29 -2.99
N VAL A 56 -6.21 5.13 -3.28
CA VAL A 56 -4.84 5.00 -2.76
C VAL A 56 -4.83 5.24 -1.25
N ARG A 57 -4.28 4.31 -0.47
CA ARG A 57 -4.29 4.41 0.99
C ARG A 57 -2.98 4.83 1.62
N GLU A 58 -1.84 4.38 1.10
CA GLU A 58 -0.53 4.59 1.72
C GLU A 58 0.48 5.21 0.76
N LEU A 59 0.42 4.89 -0.53
CA LEU A 59 1.40 5.35 -1.54
C LEU A 59 1.54 6.88 -1.62
N ASN A 60 0.44 7.61 -1.41
CA ASN A 60 0.39 9.08 -1.49
C ASN A 60 0.42 9.78 -0.12
N LYS A 61 0.53 9.03 0.99
CA LYS A 61 0.71 9.64 2.30
C LYS A 61 2.11 10.27 2.33
N LYS A 62 2.17 11.58 2.11
CA LYS A 62 3.34 12.37 2.48
C LYS A 62 3.56 12.11 3.97
N MET A 63 4.81 11.89 4.39
CA MET A 63 5.13 11.93 5.82
C MET A 63 4.66 13.29 6.34
N GLU A 64 3.52 13.31 7.02
CA GLU A 64 3.11 14.44 7.83
C GLU A 64 4.10 14.48 8.98
N VAL A 65 5.22 15.20 8.76
CA VAL A 65 6.03 15.73 9.85
C VAL A 65 5.10 16.66 10.62
N LEU A 66 4.49 16.12 11.68
CA LEU A 66 3.85 16.93 12.71
C LEU A 66 4.86 18.05 13.07
N PRO A 67 4.50 19.34 12.96
CA PRO A 67 5.37 20.39 13.41
C PRO A 67 5.67 20.09 14.88
N LEU A 68 6.95 19.93 15.20
CA LEU A 68 7.41 19.75 16.56
C LEU A 68 6.92 20.99 17.31
N ALA A 69 5.85 20.85 18.10
CA ALA A 69 5.42 21.92 18.98
C ALA A 69 6.55 22.11 20.00
N MET A 70 7.32 23.19 19.80
CA MET A 70 8.31 23.70 20.75
C MET A 70 7.60 24.52 21.83
#